data_AF-E0UCB5-F1
#
_entry.id   AF-E0UCB5-F1
#
_cell.length_a   1.000
_cell.length_b   1.000
_cell.length_c   1.000
_cell.angle_alpha   90.00
_cell.angle_beta   90.00
_cell.angle_gamma   90.00
#
_symmetry.space_group_name_H-M   'P 1'
#
loop_
_entity.id
_entity.type
_entity.pdbx_description
1 polymer ?
#
loop_
_entity_poly.entity_id
_entity_poly.type
_entity_poly.pdbx_seq_one_letter_code
_entity_poly.pdbx_strand_id
1 'polypeptide(L)'
;MTNSPILLDGLGEWRNLGTLTPTYGNWLRFPQPAEQGFTTFRVTFTGDWYRGGWHWIYLREIYRGGSIDNEGKWVKVYPSESPKIVYLNTSDEFNYLNPQRSFEVLKAHKYIRTYGGRFNDKVFSVKLEEFSPYPELMAQAQEQTLKEQVIRAIAEEVIRRLPPPPS
;
A
#
# COMPACT_ATOMS: atom_id res chain seq x y z
N MET A 1 8.33 -5.50 15.93
CA MET A 1 9.31 -4.70 15.19
C MET A 1 8.56 -3.54 14.56
N THR A 2 8.71 -2.33 15.09
CA THR A 2 8.09 -1.12 14.55
C THR A 2 8.95 -0.64 13.39
N ASN A 3 8.54 -0.95 12.15
CA ASN A 3 9.14 -0.39 10.94
C ASN A 3 9.10 1.14 11.05
N SER A 4 10.25 1.74 11.35
CA SER A 4 10.33 3.19 11.52
C SER A 4 10.23 3.84 10.14
N PRO A 5 9.31 4.81 9.94
CA PRO A 5 9.18 5.53 8.66
C PRO A 5 10.50 6.18 8.20
N ILE A 6 11.38 6.49 9.16
CA ILE A 6 12.71 7.10 8.97
C ILE A 6 13.59 6.35 7.95
N LEU A 7 13.51 5.01 7.88
CA LEU A 7 14.36 4.24 6.96
C LEU A 7 13.93 4.40 5.49
N LEU A 8 12.63 4.50 5.22
CA LEU A 8 12.14 4.66 3.85
C LEU A 8 12.27 6.10 3.37
N ASP A 9 12.16 7.07 4.27
CA ASP A 9 12.31 8.50 3.94
C ASP A 9 13.69 8.84 3.34
N GLY A 10 14.73 8.03 3.59
CA GLY A 10 16.06 8.19 2.99
C GLY A 10 16.29 7.44 1.68
N LEU A 11 15.34 6.60 1.24
CA LEU A 11 15.50 5.71 0.10
C LEU A 11 14.68 6.15 -1.12
N GLY A 12 13.94 7.25 -1.00
CA GLY A 12 13.10 7.74 -2.08
C GLY A 12 12.25 8.92 -1.64
N GLU A 13 11.27 9.23 -2.49
CA GLU A 13 10.33 10.31 -2.28
C GLU A 13 8.93 9.77 -2.00
N TRP A 14 8.14 10.58 -1.30
CA TRP A 14 6.74 10.28 -1.02
C TRP A 14 5.85 11.17 -1.87
N ARG A 15 5.23 10.59 -2.89
CA ARG A 15 4.32 11.30 -3.79
C ARG A 15 2.93 11.39 -3.17
N ASN A 16 2.41 12.60 -3.02
CA ASN A 16 1.09 12.82 -2.43
C ASN A 16 -0.03 12.42 -3.39
N LEU A 17 -0.85 11.44 -2.99
CA LEU A 17 -2.02 11.01 -3.76
C LEU A 17 -3.28 11.83 -3.45
N GLY A 18 -3.24 12.59 -2.36
CA GLY A 18 -4.28 13.51 -1.92
C GLY A 18 -4.58 13.38 -0.43
N THR A 19 -5.49 14.26 0.03
CA THR A 19 -6.02 14.24 1.40
C THR A 19 -7.53 14.23 1.33
N LEU A 20 -8.16 13.35 2.10
CA LEU A 20 -9.61 13.19 2.15
C LEU A 20 -10.10 13.24 3.59
N THR A 21 -11.33 13.70 3.77
CA THR A 21 -12.06 13.62 5.06
C THR A 21 -13.10 12.50 4.95
N PRO A 22 -12.76 11.26 5.33
CA PRO A 22 -13.65 10.12 5.11
C PRO A 22 -14.95 10.25 5.90
N THR A 23 -16.06 9.91 5.23
CA THR A 23 -17.39 9.88 5.82
C THR A 23 -17.87 8.45 6.03
N TYR A 24 -18.75 8.23 7.02
CA TYR A 24 -19.35 6.92 7.23
C TYR A 24 -20.29 6.56 6.07
N GLY A 25 -20.21 5.30 5.61
CA GLY A 25 -21.11 4.74 4.60
C GLY A 25 -20.76 5.06 3.15
N ASN A 26 -19.82 5.96 2.89
CA ASN A 26 -19.42 6.35 1.54
C ASN A 26 -17.92 6.17 1.34
N TRP A 27 -17.55 5.40 0.32
CA TRP A 27 -16.18 5.33 -0.16
C TRP A 27 -15.83 6.63 -0.87
N LEU A 28 -14.72 7.25 -0.47
CA LEU A 28 -14.17 8.43 -1.12
C LEU A 28 -12.89 8.06 -1.85
N ARG A 29 -12.77 8.48 -3.11
CA ARG A 29 -11.60 8.21 -3.96
C ARG A 29 -10.55 9.29 -3.82
N PHE A 30 -9.29 8.88 -3.67
CA PHE A 30 -8.16 9.81 -3.70
C PHE A 30 -8.02 10.41 -5.12
N PRO A 31 -7.70 11.71 -5.23
CA PRO A 31 -7.74 12.41 -6.51
C PRO A 31 -6.68 11.94 -7.50
N GLN A 32 -5.54 11.43 -7.01
CA GLN A 32 -4.46 10.94 -7.88
C GLN A 32 -4.35 9.41 -7.81
N PRO A 33 -4.23 8.73 -8.97
CA PRO A 33 -3.90 7.32 -9.03
C PRO A 33 -2.42 7.09 -8.67
N ALA A 34 -2.06 5.86 -8.30
CA ALA A 34 -0.67 5.42 -8.23
C ALA A 34 -0.04 5.39 -9.63
N GLU A 35 1.23 5.78 -9.72
CA GLU A 35 1.96 5.89 -11.00
C GLU A 35 2.91 4.73 -11.22
N GLN A 36 3.52 4.21 -10.16
CA GLN A 36 4.73 3.40 -10.28
C GLN A 36 4.51 1.93 -9.91
N GLY A 37 3.25 1.52 -9.76
CA GLY A 37 2.91 0.13 -9.46
C GLY A 37 3.42 -0.35 -8.09
N PHE A 38 3.94 0.56 -7.25
CA PHE A 38 4.49 0.19 -5.96
C PHE A 38 3.41 -0.22 -4.98
N THR A 39 3.78 -1.08 -4.03
CA THR A 39 2.86 -1.60 -3.02
C THR A 39 2.98 -0.85 -1.69
N THR A 40 3.93 0.07 -1.57
CA THR A 40 4.26 0.75 -0.31
C THR A 40 3.65 2.14 -0.26
N PHE A 41 2.80 2.37 0.75
CA PHE A 41 2.11 3.64 0.95
C PHE A 41 2.29 4.14 2.36
N ARG A 42 2.23 5.47 2.53
CA ARG A 42 2.24 6.15 3.82
C ARG A 42 0.90 6.82 4.05
N VAL A 43 0.28 6.50 5.18
CA VAL A 43 -0.99 7.06 5.61
C VAL A 43 -0.74 8.00 6.79
N THR A 44 -1.15 9.25 6.65
CA THR A 44 -1.04 10.26 7.72
C THR A 44 -2.44 10.71 8.14
N PHE A 45 -2.70 10.68 9.44
CA PHE A 45 -3.97 11.13 10.02
C PHE A 45 -3.81 12.52 10.61
N THR A 46 -4.76 13.41 10.32
CA THR A 46 -4.79 14.78 10.85
C THR A 46 -6.18 15.11 11.39
N GLY A 47 -6.28 16.08 12.29
CA GLY A 47 -7.53 16.46 12.95
C GLY A 47 -7.74 15.75 14.29
N ASP A 48 -8.97 15.86 14.81
CA ASP A 48 -9.34 15.32 16.12
C ASP A 48 -9.73 13.85 15.96
N TRP A 49 -8.83 12.94 16.27
CA TRP A 49 -9.13 11.52 16.41
C TRP A 49 -8.71 11.11 17.81
N TYR A 50 -9.63 10.51 18.56
CA TYR A 50 -9.38 10.21 19.97
C TYR A 50 -8.37 9.06 20.09
N ARG A 51 -7.36 9.22 20.96
CA ARG A 51 -6.31 8.22 21.21
C ARG A 51 -6.82 6.89 21.82
N GLY A 52 -8.12 6.73 22.04
CA GLY A 52 -8.73 5.57 22.70
C GLY A 52 -8.94 4.31 21.84
N GLY A 53 -8.53 4.29 20.57
CA GLY A 53 -8.42 3.05 19.78
C GLY A 53 -9.70 2.52 19.11
N TRP A 54 -10.80 3.27 19.11
CA TRP A 54 -12.08 2.83 18.52
C TRP A 54 -12.34 3.35 17.10
N HIS A 55 -11.38 4.10 16.54
CA HIS A 55 -11.49 4.70 15.21
C HIS A 55 -10.65 3.88 14.24
N TRP A 56 -11.22 3.58 13.08
CA TRP A 56 -10.44 3.08 11.95
C TRP A 56 -11.07 3.49 10.64
N ILE A 57 -10.25 3.45 9.61
CA ILE A 57 -10.68 3.51 8.23
C ILE A 57 -10.49 2.15 7.57
N TYR A 58 -11.23 1.93 6.51
CA TYR A 58 -10.87 0.96 5.50
C TYR A 58 -10.22 1.70 4.34
N LEU A 59 -9.11 1.15 3.86
CA LEU A 59 -8.40 1.61 2.67
C LEU A 59 -8.42 0.47 1.67
N ARG A 60 -8.78 0.74 0.41
CA ARG A 60 -8.81 -0.28 -0.64
C ARG A 60 -8.22 0.25 -1.94
N GLU A 61 -7.77 -0.69 -2.76
CA GLU A 61 -7.37 -0.41 -4.13
C GLU A 61 -8.56 -0.57 -5.07
N ILE A 62 -8.56 0.22 -6.14
CA ILE A 62 -9.47 0.10 -7.26
C ILE A 62 -8.63 0.01 -8.53
N TYR A 63 -8.83 -1.06 -9.30
CA TYR A 63 -8.16 -1.27 -10.57
C TYR A 63 -9.08 -0.82 -11.69
N ARG A 64 -8.63 0.12 -12.50
CA ARG A 64 -9.35 0.51 -13.71
C ARG A 64 -8.86 -0.34 -14.89
N GLY A 65 -9.69 -1.28 -15.31
CA GLY A 65 -9.47 -2.12 -16.50
C GLY A 65 -10.62 -1.93 -17.49
N GLY A 66 -10.51 -0.94 -18.38
CA GLY A 66 -11.59 -0.63 -19.33
C GLY A 66 -12.78 0.09 -18.67
N SER A 67 -14.00 -0.40 -18.90
CA SER A 67 -15.25 0.28 -18.49
C SER A 67 -15.74 -0.04 -17.07
N ILE A 68 -15.08 -0.96 -16.37
CA ILE A 68 -15.50 -1.42 -15.04
C ILE A 68 -14.33 -1.26 -14.06
N ASP A 69 -14.61 -0.63 -12.92
CA ASP A 69 -13.69 -0.55 -11.80
C ASP A 69 -13.77 -1.88 -11.01
N ASN A 70 -12.63 -2.57 -10.88
CA ASN A 70 -12.54 -3.78 -10.07
C ASN A 70 -12.04 -3.44 -8.67
N GLU A 71 -12.70 -3.98 -7.66
CA GLU A 71 -12.36 -3.72 -6.26
C GLU A 71 -11.26 -4.68 -5.78
N GLY A 72 -10.21 -4.10 -5.20
CA GLY A 72 -9.14 -4.85 -4.54
C GLY A 72 -9.47 -5.20 -3.09
N LYS A 73 -8.53 -5.89 -2.44
CA LYS A 73 -8.62 -6.17 -1.00
C LYS A 73 -8.55 -4.86 -0.20
N TRP A 74 -9.46 -4.72 0.74
CA TRP A 74 -9.43 -3.67 1.75
C TRP A 74 -8.55 -4.02 2.96
N VAL A 75 -7.89 -3.02 3.51
CA VAL A 75 -7.10 -3.10 4.74
C VAL A 75 -7.67 -2.17 5.80
N LYS A 76 -7.60 -2.60 7.05
CA LYS A 76 -8.01 -1.80 8.22
C LYS A 76 -6.84 -0.96 8.69
N VAL A 77 -7.00 0.36 8.77
CA VAL A 77 -5.96 1.28 9.26
C VAL A 77 -6.48 2.08 10.44
N TYR A 78 -5.78 1.98 11.56
CA TYR A 78 -6.07 2.76 12.76
C TYR A 78 -5.30 4.08 12.73
N PRO A 79 -5.93 5.21 13.12
CA PRO A 79 -5.23 6.48 13.29
C PRO A 79 -4.01 6.38 14.22
N SER A 80 -3.04 7.25 14.00
CA SER A 80 -1.81 7.37 14.78
C SER A 80 -1.18 8.74 14.57
N GLU A 81 -0.39 9.18 15.55
CA GLU A 81 0.29 10.49 15.50
C GLU A 81 1.46 10.47 14.54
N SER A 82 2.10 9.32 14.42
CA SER A 82 3.13 9.07 13.42
C SER A 82 2.49 8.55 12.13
N PRO A 83 3.02 8.93 10.95
CA PRO A 83 2.65 8.30 9.69
C PRO A 83 2.80 6.77 9.76
N LYS A 84 1.84 6.06 9.17
CA LYS A 84 1.85 4.60 9.11
C LYS A 84 2.16 4.12 7.71
N ILE A 85 3.11 3.19 7.61
CA ILE A 85 3.36 2.47 6.37
C ILE A 85 2.32 1.36 6.23
N VAL A 86 1.69 1.28 5.08
CA VAL A 86 0.75 0.22 4.71
C VAL A 86 1.19 -0.37 3.37
N TYR A 87 1.04 -1.69 3.26
CA TYR A 87 1.32 -2.41 2.03
C TYR A 87 0.01 -2.80 1.37
N LEU A 88 -0.21 -2.26 0.18
CA LEU A 88 -1.35 -2.60 -0.66
C LEU A 88 -0.78 -3.31 -1.89
N ASN A 89 -0.81 -4.64 -1.84
CA ASN A 89 -0.28 -5.46 -2.92
C ASN A 89 -1.32 -5.54 -4.05
N THR A 90 -0.84 -5.36 -5.28
CA THR A 90 -1.63 -5.64 -6.48
C THR A 90 -2.12 -7.09 -6.41
N SER A 91 -3.42 -7.30 -6.61
CA SER A 91 -3.98 -8.66 -6.68
C SER A 91 -3.36 -9.43 -7.84
N ASP A 92 -3.10 -10.72 -7.64
CA ASP A 92 -2.45 -11.59 -8.64
C ASP A 92 -3.22 -11.61 -9.97
N GLU A 93 -4.55 -11.49 -9.91
CA GLU A 93 -5.45 -11.42 -11.05
C GLU A 93 -5.19 -10.21 -11.95
N PHE A 94 -4.63 -9.13 -11.40
CA PHE A 94 -4.41 -7.86 -12.09
C PHE A 94 -2.93 -7.57 -12.39
N ASN A 95 -2.01 -8.39 -11.89
CA ASN A 95 -0.57 -8.21 -12.12
C ASN A 95 -0.18 -8.20 -13.60
N TYR A 96 -0.89 -8.95 -14.44
CA TYR A 96 -0.56 -9.09 -15.87
C TYR A 96 -1.05 -7.92 -16.74
N LEU A 97 -1.95 -7.08 -16.22
CA LEU A 97 -2.63 -6.04 -17.02
C LEU A 97 -2.07 -4.63 -16.77
N ASN A 98 -1.14 -4.48 -15.83
CA ASN A 98 -0.62 -3.19 -15.36
C ASN A 98 -1.72 -2.10 -15.25
N PRO A 99 -2.84 -2.37 -14.54
CA PRO A 99 -3.96 -1.45 -14.51
C PRO A 99 -3.61 -0.17 -13.76
N GLN A 100 -4.27 0.92 -14.12
CA GLN A 100 -4.22 2.13 -13.32
C GLN A 100 -4.83 1.86 -11.95
N ARG A 101 -4.04 2.07 -10.89
CA ARG A 101 -4.44 1.85 -9.50
C ARG A 101 -4.91 3.15 -8.88
N SER A 102 -6.17 3.18 -8.46
CA SER A 102 -6.73 4.25 -7.64
C SER A 102 -6.99 3.73 -6.22
N PHE A 103 -7.19 4.63 -5.27
CA PHE A 103 -7.41 4.26 -3.87
C PHE A 103 -8.67 4.89 -3.34
N GLU A 104 -9.38 4.16 -2.49
CA GLU A 104 -10.56 4.64 -1.81
C GLU A 104 -10.44 4.44 -0.30
N VAL A 105 -11.02 5.37 0.44
CA VAL A 105 -11.07 5.34 1.90
C VAL A 105 -12.51 5.43 2.40
N LEU A 106 -12.83 4.65 3.41
CA LEU A 106 -14.13 4.63 4.09
C LEU A 106 -13.92 4.75 5.59
N LYS A 107 -14.72 5.60 6.23
CA LYS A 107 -14.78 5.65 7.70
C LYS A 107 -15.66 4.53 8.22
N ALA A 108 -15.16 3.73 9.16
CA ALA A 108 -15.86 2.55 9.62
C ALA A 108 -17.07 2.84 10.53
N HIS A 109 -17.08 3.98 11.23
CA HIS A 109 -18.11 4.29 12.20
C HIS A 109 -18.70 5.68 12.01
N LYS A 110 -20.02 5.76 12.18
CA LYS A 110 -20.73 7.03 12.39
C LYS A 110 -20.71 7.45 13.86
N TYR A 111 -20.79 6.45 14.75
CA TYR A 111 -20.88 6.64 16.20
C TYR A 111 -19.90 5.74 16.92
N ILE A 112 -19.38 6.21 18.07
CA ILE A 112 -18.52 5.44 18.95
C ILE A 112 -19.21 5.27 20.30
N ARG A 113 -19.09 4.06 20.85
CA ARG A 113 -19.60 3.73 22.17
C ARG A 113 -18.50 3.97 23.21
N THR A 114 -18.81 4.79 24.21
CA THR A 114 -17.94 4.98 25.38
C THR A 114 -18.73 4.66 26.65
N TYR A 115 -18.07 4.67 27.81
CA TYR A 115 -18.73 4.55 29.11
C TYR A 115 -19.69 5.73 29.32
N GLY A 116 -20.97 5.53 29.01
CA GLY A 116 -22.03 6.53 29.20
C GLY A 116 -22.89 6.86 27.99
N GLY A 117 -22.58 6.36 26.78
CA GLY A 117 -23.44 6.63 25.61
C GLY A 117 -22.83 6.33 24.24
N ARG A 118 -23.56 6.74 23.19
CA ARG A 118 -23.10 6.79 21.80
C ARG A 118 -22.82 8.24 21.42
N PHE A 119 -21.62 8.52 20.95
CA PHE A 119 -21.21 9.86 20.52
C PHE A 119 -20.93 9.85 19.02
N ASN A 120 -21.13 11.00 18.35
CA ASN A 120 -20.70 11.16 16.96
C ASN A 120 -19.20 10.89 16.86
N ASP A 121 -18.82 10.06 15.90
CA ASP A 121 -17.42 9.82 15.61
C ASP A 121 -16.79 11.12 15.06
N LYS A 122 -15.58 11.42 15.50
CA LYS A 122 -14.87 12.67 15.23
C LYS A 122 -14.48 12.84 13.78
N VAL A 123 -14.35 14.08 13.34
CA VAL A 123 -13.91 14.42 11.98
C VAL A 123 -12.39 14.45 11.94
N PHE A 124 -11.80 13.62 11.07
CA PHE A 124 -10.37 13.58 10.82
C PHE A 124 -10.13 13.44 9.33
N SER A 125 -8.95 13.85 8.88
CA SER A 125 -8.51 13.74 7.50
C SER A 125 -7.39 12.72 7.35
N VAL A 126 -7.34 12.09 6.19
CA VAL A 126 -6.41 11.03 5.83
C VAL A 126 -5.66 11.49 4.59
N LYS A 127 -4.34 11.64 4.71
CA LYS A 127 -3.44 11.83 3.58
C LYS A 127 -2.85 10.49 3.19
N LEU A 128 -2.81 10.22 1.89
CA LEU A 128 -2.18 9.02 1.32
C LEU A 128 -1.02 9.44 0.44
N GLU A 129 0.13 8.78 0.60
CA GLU A 129 1.33 9.00 -0.19
C GLU A 129 1.84 7.66 -0.73
N GLU A 130 2.27 7.65 -1.99
CA GLU A 130 2.95 6.52 -2.64
C GLU A 130 4.46 6.68 -2.48
N PHE A 131 5.16 5.59 -2.13
CA PHE A 131 6.62 5.60 -2.11
C PHE A 131 7.19 5.45 -3.51
N SER A 132 8.13 6.33 -3.88
CA SER A 132 8.89 6.30 -5.13
C SER A 132 10.38 6.18 -4.79
N PRO A 133 11.00 5.00 -4.92
CA PRO A 133 12.42 4.82 -4.64
C PRO A 133 13.29 5.66 -5.59
N TYR A 134 14.46 6.11 -5.12
CA TYR A 134 15.39 6.83 -6.00
C TYR A 134 15.84 5.95 -7.18
N PRO A 135 16.01 6.52 -8.39
CA PRO A 135 16.38 5.76 -9.59
C PRO A 135 17.65 4.91 -9.43
N GLU A 136 18.61 5.39 -8.64
CA GLU A 136 19.88 4.71 -8.37
C GLU A 136 19.67 3.37 -7.65
N LEU A 137 18.77 3.36 -6.67
CA LEU A 137 18.41 2.16 -5.91
C LEU A 137 17.63 1.18 -6.79
N MET A 138 16.76 1.69 -7.66
CA MET A 138 16.05 0.86 -8.64
C MET A 138 17.01 0.20 -9.63
N ALA A 139 18.02 0.93 -10.13
CA ALA A 139 19.03 0.39 -11.03
C ALA A 139 19.87 -0.72 -10.34
N GLN A 140 20.29 -0.49 -9.09
CA GLN A 140 21.02 -1.49 -8.30
C GLN A 140 20.19 -2.75 -8.06
N ALA A 141 18.92 -2.60 -7.70
CA ALA A 141 18.00 -3.73 -7.49
C ALA A 141 17.78 -4.55 -8.77
N GLN A 142 17.64 -3.88 -9.91
CA GLN A 142 17.54 -4.53 -11.22
C GLN A 142 18.81 -5.30 -11.58
N GLU A 143 19.98 -4.70 -11.36
CA GLU A 143 21.27 -5.36 -11.63
C GLU A 143 21.46 -6.61 -10.77
N GLN A 144 21.11 -6.55 -9.48
CA GLN A 144 21.16 -7.70 -8.58
C GLN A 144 20.21 -8.81 -9.02
N THR A 145 18.97 -8.46 -9.36
CA THR A 145 17.97 -9.42 -9.85
C THR A 145 18.45 -10.11 -11.13
N LEU A 146 19.05 -9.35 -12.06
CA LEU A 146 19.63 -9.91 -13.28
C LEU A 146 20.80 -10.87 -12.98
N LYS A 147 21.69 -10.52 -12.05
CA LYS A 147 22.80 -11.39 -11.63
C LYS A 147 22.28 -12.70 -11.05
N GLU A 148 21.27 -12.66 -10.18
CA GLU A 148 20.66 -13.85 -9.60
C GLU A 148 20.01 -14.75 -10.66
N GLN A 149 19.30 -14.15 -11.63
CA GLN A 149 18.70 -14.88 -12.75
C GLN A 149 19.76 -15.57 -13.61
N VAL A 150 20.88 -14.89 -13.91
CA VAL A 150 21.98 -15.47 -14.68
C VAL A 150 22.63 -16.63 -13.92
N ILE A 151 22.90 -16.47 -12.62
CA ILE A 151 23.47 -17.54 -11.78
C ILE A 151 22.55 -18.76 -11.77
N ARG A 152 21.24 -18.54 -11.62
CA ARG A 152 20.25 -19.61 -11.65
C ARG A 152 20.23 -20.34 -13.00
N ALA A 153 20.23 -19.61 -14.10
CA ALA A 153 20.26 -20.19 -15.45
C ALA A 153 21.54 -21.02 -15.69
N ILE A 154 22.69 -20.53 -15.21
CA ILE A 154 23.95 -21.28 -15.26
C ILE A 154 23.86 -22.56 -14.43
N ALA A 155 23.33 -22.48 -13.20
CA ALA A 155 23.17 -23.64 -12.33
C ALA A 155 22.25 -24.70 -12.96
N GLU A 156 21.13 -24.29 -13.55
CA GLU A 156 20.19 -25.19 -14.25
C GLU A 156 20.85 -25.87 -15.47
N GLU A 157 21.63 -25.12 -16.26
CA GLU A 157 22.36 -25.69 -17.41
C GLU A 157 23.52 -26.61 -16.98
N VAL A 158 24.21 -26.30 -15.88
CA VAL A 158 25.24 -27.19 -15.30
C VAL A 158 24.60 -28.51 -14.86
N ILE A 159 23.49 -28.46 -14.12
CA ILE A 159 22.75 -29.65 -13.70
C ILE A 159 22.32 -30.48 -14.91
N ARG A 160 21.79 -29.84 -15.96
CA ARG A 160 21.38 -30.53 -17.20
C ARG A 160 22.54 -31.26 -17.88
N ARG A 161 23.77 -30.77 -17.76
CA ARG A 161 24.97 -31.36 -18.37
C ARG A 161 25.66 -32.39 -17.49
N LEU A 162 25.25 -32.55 -16.22
CA LEU A 162 25.81 -33.58 -15.37
C LEU A 162 25.39 -34.97 -15.88
N PRO A 163 26.34 -35.93 -15.95
CA PRO A 163 25.98 -37.32 -16.25
C PRO A 163 25.06 -37.88 -15.15
N PRO A 164 24.15 -38.81 -15.50
CA PRO A 164 23.32 -39.46 -14.50
C PRO A 164 24.20 -40.16 -13.45
N PRO A 165 23.77 -40.21 -12.18
CA PRO A 165 24.54 -40.84 -11.13
C PRO A 165 24.81 -42.31 -11.47
N PRO A 166 26.01 -42.84 -11.13
CA PRO A 166 26.34 -44.24 -11.37
C PRO A 166 25.36 -45.13 -10.60
N SER A 167 24.77 -46.10 -11.32
CA SER A 167 23.86 -47.12 -10.82
C SER A 167 24.57 -48.16 -9.96
#